data_AF-A0A1J4RTJ1-F1
#
_entry.id   AF-A0A1J4RTJ1-F1
#
_cell.length_a   1.000
_cell.length_b   1.000
_cell.length_c   1.000
_cell.angle_alpha   90.00
_cell.angle_beta   90.00
_cell.angle_gamma   90.00
#
_symmetry.space_group_name_H-M   'P 1'
#
loop_
_entity.id
_entity.type
_entity.pdbx_description
1 polymer ?
#
loop_
_entity_poly.entity_id
_entity_poly.type
_entity_poly.pdbx_seq_one_letter_code
_entity_poly.pdbx_strand_id
1 'polypeptide(L)'
;MTAELGLIDNAYRRIAAKAEPASLERSPVTVIEIARATGIPTNTIINLIWNNADELNLQLNYPEEIYQENNPKNQRLARADFERSLAPPKKTARLVQELIKTGKTDSIGRSHELGTKINSMRNIQKPNPWKKIQGQLGPGRLKVKPKTFEPKQSKPIPETLKPEIGQLIKWLKQVGPKNWIYGGQLPLLKESLAAFSQGEPVDFIIWNCIGFDWLPNQNNGYPPCRLNDNLEAAITLYYREKLLELSYYLAKIGAPNLFVLTPSNEALYEEMWTYTQTFEERQALLSRTVAGLSQGLNQISWPETAKVKAIRWDDYLKLNDIVTPAKEYSFAGTAKIINSPNFPDIQQSAIADGEDYFRQYGIQVKKSVLAEKRIIYDGMYAGKGIALKEIKNQTGKKFVVINLEEFRVAKRTYFGADENLPIITPIKPREMEKYYRWENEIQKTRMQAL
;
A
#
# COMPACT_ATOMS: atom_id res chain seq x y z
N MET A 1 -33.18 24.31 -22.72
CA MET A 1 -33.38 24.45 -21.26
C MET A 1 -34.80 24.09 -20.78
N THR A 2 -34.94 22.94 -20.11
CA THR A 2 -36.19 22.50 -19.44
C THR A 2 -36.42 23.29 -18.13
N ALA A 3 -37.65 23.24 -17.59
CA ALA A 3 -37.99 23.93 -16.33
C ALA A 3 -37.08 23.50 -15.15
N GLU A 4 -36.68 22.24 -15.12
CA GLU A 4 -35.80 21.68 -14.08
C GLU A 4 -34.35 22.19 -14.20
N LEU A 5 -33.82 22.33 -15.43
CA LEU A 5 -32.49 22.91 -15.66
C LEU A 5 -32.45 24.40 -15.25
N GLY A 6 -33.54 25.14 -15.47
CA GLY A 6 -33.66 26.53 -15.03
C GLY A 6 -33.71 26.68 -13.50
N LEU A 7 -34.25 25.70 -12.78
CA LEU A 7 -34.23 25.68 -11.31
C LEU A 7 -32.82 25.36 -10.77
N ILE A 8 -32.10 24.46 -11.42
CA ILE A 8 -30.73 24.07 -11.09
C ILE A 8 -29.75 25.25 -11.29
N ASP A 9 -29.78 25.93 -12.44
CA ASP A 9 -28.90 27.08 -12.71
C ASP A 9 -29.17 28.25 -11.73
N ASN A 10 -30.45 28.57 -11.49
CA ASN A 10 -30.80 29.62 -10.54
C ASN A 10 -30.39 29.30 -9.10
N ALA A 11 -30.51 28.04 -8.68
CA ALA A 11 -30.05 27.60 -7.36
C ALA A 11 -28.53 27.69 -7.25
N TYR A 12 -27.79 27.21 -8.25
CA TYR A 12 -26.34 27.33 -8.30
C TYR A 12 -25.87 28.78 -8.18
N ARG A 13 -26.41 29.68 -9.00
CA ARG A 13 -26.03 31.11 -8.98
C ARG A 13 -26.32 31.78 -7.64
N ARG A 14 -27.45 31.44 -7.00
CA ARG A 14 -27.80 31.95 -5.67
C ARG A 14 -26.87 31.45 -4.57
N ILE A 15 -26.44 30.19 -4.65
CA ILE A 15 -25.49 29.61 -3.68
C ILE A 15 -24.11 30.24 -3.90
N ALA A 16 -23.66 30.31 -5.16
CA ALA A 16 -22.40 30.94 -5.52
C ALA A 16 -22.33 32.42 -5.12
N ALA A 17 -23.44 33.16 -5.22
CA ALA A 17 -23.50 34.57 -4.85
C ALA A 17 -23.52 34.83 -3.32
N LYS A 18 -23.85 33.82 -2.51
CA LYS A 18 -23.85 33.91 -1.03
C LYS A 18 -22.47 33.65 -0.40
N ALA A 19 -21.51 33.16 -1.17
CA ALA A 19 -20.12 33.05 -0.73
C ALA A 19 -19.49 34.46 -0.78
N GLU A 20 -19.33 35.13 0.36
CA GLU A 20 -18.79 36.49 0.46
C GLU A 20 -17.35 36.62 -0.10
N PRO A 21 -16.93 37.80 -0.61
CA PRO A 21 -15.74 37.98 -1.43
C PRO A 21 -14.43 38.17 -0.64
N ALA A 22 -14.27 37.58 0.55
CA ALA A 22 -13.17 37.91 1.46
C ALA A 22 -12.25 36.73 1.82
N SER A 23 -11.81 35.94 0.84
CA SER A 23 -10.47 35.28 0.82
C SER A 23 -10.31 34.45 -0.44
N LEU A 24 -9.12 34.52 -1.05
CA LEU A 24 -8.70 33.76 -2.22
C LEU A 24 -8.68 32.25 -1.94
N GLU A 25 -9.81 31.58 -2.16
CA GLU A 25 -9.98 30.22 -2.70
C GLU A 25 -11.49 29.92 -2.70
N ARG A 26 -12.14 30.01 -3.86
CA ARG A 26 -13.58 29.74 -3.98
C ARG A 26 -13.84 28.27 -3.67
N SER A 27 -14.58 27.95 -2.60
CA SER A 27 -15.15 26.60 -2.45
C SER A 27 -16.16 26.34 -3.58
N PRO A 28 -16.01 25.29 -4.39
CA PRO A 28 -16.98 24.99 -5.46
C PRO A 28 -18.34 24.61 -4.86
N VAL A 29 -19.43 25.11 -5.47
CA VAL A 29 -20.80 24.70 -5.09
C VAL A 29 -20.93 23.19 -5.30
N THR A 30 -21.46 22.49 -4.31
CA THR A 30 -21.65 21.04 -4.38
C THR A 30 -23.04 20.68 -4.91
N VAL A 31 -23.16 19.53 -5.57
CA VAL A 31 -24.45 19.03 -6.07
C VAL A 31 -25.48 18.84 -4.95
N ILE A 32 -25.01 18.52 -3.73
CA ILE A 32 -25.86 18.34 -2.54
C ILE A 32 -26.52 19.65 -2.13
N GLU A 33 -25.82 20.79 -2.24
CA GLU A 33 -26.39 22.10 -1.91
C GLU A 33 -27.46 22.51 -2.91
N ILE A 34 -27.27 22.20 -4.20
CA ILE A 34 -28.28 22.42 -5.24
C ILE A 34 -29.50 21.52 -5.00
N ALA A 35 -29.29 20.25 -4.62
CA ALA A 35 -30.38 19.33 -4.28
C ALA A 35 -31.23 19.84 -3.12
N ARG A 36 -30.59 20.35 -2.07
CA ARG A 36 -31.30 20.97 -0.94
C ARG A 36 -32.06 22.23 -1.33
N ALA A 37 -31.48 23.07 -2.19
CA ALA A 37 -32.08 24.34 -2.60
C ALA A 37 -33.26 24.18 -3.58
N THR A 38 -33.26 23.12 -4.39
CA THR A 38 -34.27 22.86 -5.42
C THR A 38 -35.31 21.81 -5.03
N GLY A 39 -35.00 20.96 -4.04
CA GLY A 39 -35.81 19.80 -3.68
C GLY A 39 -35.71 18.64 -4.67
N ILE A 40 -34.88 18.76 -5.71
CA ILE A 40 -34.68 17.72 -6.73
C ILE A 40 -33.67 16.69 -6.19
N PRO A 41 -33.92 15.37 -6.30
CA PRO A 41 -32.98 14.35 -5.87
C PRO A 41 -31.60 14.47 -6.53
N THR A 42 -30.53 14.23 -5.77
CA THR A 42 -29.13 14.37 -6.22
C THR A 42 -28.86 13.61 -7.53
N ASN A 43 -29.35 12.37 -7.66
CA ASN A 43 -29.14 11.55 -8.86
C ASN A 43 -29.84 12.15 -10.10
N THR A 44 -30.99 12.80 -9.93
CA THR A 44 -31.69 13.47 -11.01
C THR A 44 -30.93 14.71 -11.47
N ILE A 45 -30.40 15.51 -10.53
CA ILE A 45 -29.56 16.68 -10.85
C ILE A 45 -28.29 16.27 -11.60
N ILE A 46 -27.61 15.21 -11.15
CA ILE A 46 -26.41 14.69 -11.80
C ILE A 46 -26.70 14.26 -13.25
N ASN A 47 -27.77 13.50 -13.45
CA ASN A 47 -28.17 13.07 -14.79
C ASN A 47 -28.55 14.25 -15.68
N LEU A 48 -29.25 15.26 -15.14
CA LEU A 48 -29.62 16.46 -15.89
C LEU A 48 -28.40 17.29 -16.30
N ILE A 49 -27.42 17.44 -15.40
CA ILE A 49 -26.18 18.17 -15.68
C ILE A 49 -25.32 17.41 -16.69
N TRP A 50 -25.11 16.10 -16.52
CA TRP A 50 -24.31 15.31 -17.47
C TRP A 50 -24.92 15.24 -18.86
N ASN A 51 -26.24 15.16 -18.97
CA ASN A 51 -26.91 15.08 -20.27
C ASN A 51 -27.09 16.46 -20.95
N ASN A 52 -26.81 17.56 -20.25
CA ASN A 52 -26.95 18.93 -20.78
C ASN A 52 -25.72 19.80 -20.44
N ALA A 53 -24.54 19.18 -20.32
CA ALA A 53 -23.31 19.85 -19.88
C ALA A 53 -22.93 21.03 -20.78
N ASP A 54 -23.26 20.95 -22.07
CA ASP A 54 -23.01 22.02 -23.04
C ASP A 54 -23.94 23.24 -22.86
N GLU A 55 -25.14 23.05 -22.26
CA GLU A 55 -26.08 24.14 -21.96
C GLU A 55 -25.83 24.78 -20.58
N LEU A 56 -25.16 24.06 -19.67
CA LEU A 56 -24.94 24.45 -18.27
C LEU A 56 -23.46 24.65 -17.96
N ASN A 57 -23.00 25.91 -18.01
CA ASN A 57 -21.61 26.24 -17.68
C ASN A 57 -21.40 26.37 -16.15
N LEU A 58 -21.50 25.24 -15.44
CA LEU A 58 -21.43 25.16 -13.97
C LEU A 58 -20.10 24.53 -13.52
N GLN A 59 -19.37 25.19 -12.61
CA GLN A 59 -18.22 24.59 -11.92
C GLN A 59 -18.69 23.89 -10.63
N LEU A 60 -18.69 22.56 -10.62
CA LEU A 60 -19.20 21.73 -9.52
C LEU A 60 -18.16 20.73 -9.00
N ASN A 61 -18.18 20.50 -7.68
CA ASN A 61 -17.50 19.35 -7.07
C ASN A 61 -18.49 18.19 -6.90
N TYR A 62 -18.13 17.02 -7.42
CA TYR A 62 -18.91 15.79 -7.29
C TYR A 62 -18.35 14.93 -6.13
N PRO A 63 -19.18 14.41 -5.23
CA PRO A 63 -18.74 13.44 -4.23
C PRO A 63 -18.30 12.11 -4.88
N GLU A 64 -17.17 11.53 -4.43
CA GLU A 64 -16.56 10.29 -4.97
C GLU A 64 -17.47 9.05 -4.91
N GLU A 65 -18.49 9.06 -4.05
CA GLU A 65 -19.38 7.91 -3.79
C GLU A 65 -20.28 7.55 -4.98
N ILE A 66 -20.42 8.44 -5.98
CA ILE A 66 -21.39 8.29 -7.07
C ILE A 66 -20.81 7.58 -8.31
N TYR A 67 -19.49 7.39 -8.39
CA TYR A 67 -18.86 6.68 -9.52
C TYR A 67 -19.05 5.15 -9.50
N GLN A 68 -19.48 4.54 -8.39
CA GLN A 68 -19.55 3.07 -8.26
C GLN A 68 -20.95 2.44 -8.44
N GLU A 69 -22.04 3.20 -8.39
CA GLU A 69 -23.41 2.64 -8.36
C GLU A 69 -24.14 2.49 -9.71
N ASN A 70 -23.59 3.00 -10.82
CA ASN A 70 -24.27 3.00 -12.12
C ASN A 70 -23.90 1.86 -13.07
N ASN A 71 -23.37 0.73 -12.55
CA ASN A 71 -23.22 -0.49 -13.34
C ASN A 71 -24.49 -1.37 -13.18
N PRO A 72 -25.26 -1.65 -14.25
CA PRO A 72 -26.48 -2.47 -14.18
C PRO A 72 -26.27 -3.87 -13.57
N LYS A 73 -25.03 -4.38 -13.63
CA LYS A 73 -24.63 -5.65 -13.02
C LYS A 73 -24.54 -5.57 -11.49
N ASN A 74 -24.17 -4.41 -10.95
CA ASN A 74 -24.03 -4.19 -9.50
C ASN A 74 -25.37 -3.94 -8.82
N GLN A 75 -26.35 -3.32 -9.52
CA GLN A 75 -27.70 -3.15 -8.99
C GLN A 75 -28.46 -4.48 -8.81
N ARG A 76 -28.23 -5.46 -9.70
CA ARG A 76 -28.78 -6.82 -9.55
C ARG A 76 -28.15 -7.59 -8.39
N LEU A 77 -26.85 -7.41 -8.15
CA LEU A 77 -26.13 -8.05 -7.04
C LEU A 77 -26.51 -7.43 -5.68
N ALA A 78 -26.60 -6.10 -5.59
CA ALA A 78 -27.00 -5.40 -4.38
C ALA A 78 -28.45 -5.74 -3.95
N ARG A 79 -29.37 -5.88 -4.92
CA ARG A 79 -30.75 -6.30 -4.65
C ARG A 79 -30.82 -7.76 -4.17
N ALA A 80 -30.03 -8.67 -4.78
CA ALA A 80 -29.97 -10.07 -4.36
C ALA A 80 -29.31 -10.26 -2.97
N ASP A 81 -28.31 -9.44 -2.62
CA ASP A 81 -27.66 -9.48 -1.31
C ASP A 81 -28.52 -8.81 -0.23
N PHE A 82 -29.28 -7.76 -0.57
CA PHE A 82 -30.29 -7.17 0.32
C PHE A 82 -31.43 -8.16 0.61
N GLU A 83 -31.98 -8.81 -0.42
CA GLU A 83 -33.02 -9.85 -0.26
C GLU A 83 -32.51 -11.09 0.52
N ARG A 84 -31.21 -11.45 0.39
CA ARG A 84 -30.57 -12.48 1.22
C ARG A 84 -30.33 -12.04 2.66
N SER A 85 -30.07 -10.76 2.90
CA SER A 85 -29.85 -10.20 4.25
C SER A 85 -31.14 -10.07 5.07
N LEU A 86 -32.29 -10.00 4.39
CA LEU A 86 -33.62 -9.98 5.00
C LEU A 86 -34.18 -11.38 5.30
N ALA A 87 -33.55 -12.44 4.76
CA ALA A 87 -33.95 -13.82 5.06
C ALA A 87 -33.27 -14.30 6.37
N PRO A 88 -34.03 -14.74 7.39
CA PRO A 88 -33.42 -15.29 8.60
C PRO A 88 -32.58 -16.53 8.27
N PRO A 89 -31.45 -16.78 8.96
CA PRO A 89 -30.61 -17.95 8.70
C PRO A 89 -31.44 -19.23 8.72
N LYS A 90 -31.19 -20.17 7.79
CA LYS A 90 -31.95 -21.44 7.68
C LYS A 90 -32.09 -22.21 9.00
N LYS A 91 -31.16 -22.04 9.96
CA LYS A 91 -31.24 -22.61 11.32
C LYS A 91 -32.26 -21.91 12.22
N THR A 92 -32.42 -20.58 12.10
CA THR A 92 -33.37 -19.78 12.87
C THR A 92 -34.81 -20.02 12.40
N ALA A 93 -35.03 -20.16 11.09
CA ALA A 93 -36.33 -20.53 10.53
C ALA A 93 -36.80 -21.94 10.98
N ARG A 94 -35.87 -22.90 11.08
CA ARG A 94 -36.14 -24.26 11.58
C ARG A 94 -36.50 -24.27 13.07
N LEU A 95 -35.78 -23.51 13.88
CA LEU A 95 -36.02 -23.40 15.33
C LEU A 95 -37.37 -22.71 15.64
N VAL A 96 -37.71 -21.67 14.87
CA VAL A 96 -39.01 -20.99 14.96
C VAL A 96 -40.15 -21.92 14.53
N GLN A 97 -39.97 -22.72 13.48
CA GLN A 97 -40.97 -23.73 13.07
C GLN A 97 -41.13 -24.88 14.09
N GLU A 98 -40.05 -25.32 14.75
CA GLU A 98 -40.14 -26.32 15.83
C GLU A 98 -40.83 -25.78 17.08
N LEU A 99 -40.59 -24.52 17.45
CA LEU A 99 -41.24 -23.85 18.59
C LEU A 99 -42.72 -23.55 18.33
N ILE A 100 -43.12 -23.34 17.07
CA ILE A 100 -44.53 -23.18 16.67
C ILE A 100 -45.27 -24.52 16.72
N LYS A 101 -44.59 -25.65 16.44
CA LYS A 101 -45.19 -27.00 16.45
C LYS A 101 -45.49 -27.56 17.84
N THR A 102 -44.87 -27.06 18.91
CA THR A 102 -45.00 -27.64 20.26
C THR A 102 -46.14 -27.07 21.10
N GLY A 103 -46.93 -26.13 20.57
CA GLY A 103 -48.25 -25.79 21.11
C GLY A 103 -48.31 -25.26 22.55
N LYS A 104 -47.21 -24.77 23.14
CA LYS A 104 -47.19 -24.23 24.52
C LYS A 104 -47.00 -22.70 24.53
N THR A 105 -48.12 -21.99 24.74
CA THR A 105 -48.36 -20.85 25.67
C THR A 105 -47.12 -20.43 26.50
N ASP A 106 -46.55 -19.20 26.54
CA ASP A 106 -47.04 -17.80 26.49
C ASP A 106 -45.94 -16.83 26.01
N SER A 107 -46.29 -15.61 25.55
CA SER A 107 -45.40 -14.66 24.85
C SER A 107 -44.21 -14.12 25.67
N ILE A 108 -44.31 -14.13 27.00
CA ILE A 108 -43.30 -13.57 27.91
C ILE A 108 -42.15 -14.57 28.16
N GLY A 109 -42.48 -15.87 28.31
CA GLY A 109 -41.47 -16.93 28.43
C GLY A 109 -40.61 -17.08 27.18
N ARG A 110 -41.20 -16.85 26.00
CA ARG A 110 -40.49 -16.90 24.70
C ARG A 110 -39.38 -15.87 24.60
N SER A 111 -39.62 -14.63 25.03
CA SER A 111 -38.63 -13.56 24.91
C SER A 111 -37.43 -13.76 25.83
N HIS A 112 -37.66 -14.30 27.04
CA HIS A 112 -36.58 -14.57 27.98
C HIS A 112 -35.74 -15.78 27.55
N GLU A 113 -36.34 -16.89 27.11
CA GLU A 113 -35.59 -18.05 26.61
C GLU A 113 -34.85 -17.78 25.30
N LEU A 114 -35.46 -17.01 24.36
CA LEU A 114 -34.76 -16.57 23.16
C LEU A 114 -33.58 -15.66 23.52
N GLY A 115 -33.77 -14.72 24.45
CA GLY A 115 -32.72 -13.81 24.92
C GLY A 115 -31.53 -14.56 25.53
N THR A 116 -31.81 -15.57 26.38
CA THR A 116 -30.75 -16.36 27.03
C THR A 116 -30.03 -17.29 26.05
N LYS A 117 -30.74 -17.93 25.10
CA LYS A 117 -30.12 -18.77 24.05
C LYS A 117 -29.38 -17.95 22.98
N ILE A 118 -29.85 -16.75 22.64
CA ILE A 118 -29.14 -15.84 21.73
C ILE A 118 -27.87 -15.30 22.40
N ASN A 119 -27.91 -14.98 23.70
CA ASN A 119 -26.73 -14.55 24.44
C ASN A 119 -25.71 -15.68 24.67
N SER A 120 -26.14 -16.92 24.91
CA SER A 120 -25.21 -18.07 25.00
C SER A 120 -24.58 -18.42 23.64
N MET A 121 -25.28 -18.17 22.53
CA MET A 121 -24.72 -18.28 21.18
C MET A 121 -23.86 -17.07 20.76
N ARG A 122 -24.02 -15.89 21.37
CA ARG A 122 -23.16 -14.71 21.15
C ARG A 122 -21.78 -14.81 21.82
N ASN A 123 -21.57 -15.79 22.71
CA ASN A 123 -20.22 -16.17 23.16
C ASN A 123 -19.45 -17.04 22.15
N ILE A 124 -19.99 -17.27 20.96
CA ILE A 124 -19.29 -17.93 19.86
C ILE A 124 -18.51 -16.87 19.06
N GLN A 125 -17.19 -16.91 19.22
CA GLN A 125 -16.14 -16.30 18.38
C GLN A 125 -16.43 -14.86 17.93
N LYS A 126 -15.74 -13.90 18.55
CA LYS A 126 -15.47 -12.60 17.92
C LYS A 126 -15.13 -12.86 16.44
N PRO A 127 -15.83 -12.23 15.48
CA PRO A 127 -15.60 -12.49 14.07
C PRO A 127 -14.11 -12.30 13.80
N ASN A 128 -13.48 -13.33 13.27
CA ASN A 128 -12.08 -13.27 12.92
C ASN A 128 -11.89 -12.05 12.00
N PRO A 129 -11.13 -11.01 12.40
CA PRO A 129 -10.93 -9.82 11.56
C PRO A 129 -10.38 -10.20 10.18
N TRP A 130 -9.66 -11.33 10.08
CA TRP A 130 -9.17 -11.88 8.82
C TRP A 130 -10.28 -12.33 7.87
N LYS A 131 -11.46 -12.75 8.35
CA LYS A 131 -12.60 -13.07 7.47
C LYS A 131 -13.22 -11.81 6.85
N LYS A 132 -13.18 -10.66 7.54
CA LYS A 132 -13.62 -9.37 7.00
C LYS A 132 -12.64 -8.87 5.94
N ILE A 133 -11.33 -9.00 6.19
CA ILE A 133 -10.27 -8.70 5.23
C ILE A 133 -10.37 -9.64 4.02
N GLN A 134 -10.48 -10.96 4.21
CA GLN A 134 -10.71 -11.92 3.12
C GLN A 134 -12.00 -11.65 2.33
N GLY A 135 -13.07 -11.21 3.00
CA GLY A 135 -14.35 -10.84 2.37
C GLY A 135 -14.30 -9.53 1.58
N GLN A 136 -13.56 -8.52 2.07
CA GLN A 136 -13.30 -7.26 1.36
C GLN A 136 -12.29 -7.42 0.21
N LEU A 137 -11.40 -8.41 0.31
CA LEU A 137 -10.42 -8.74 -0.73
C LEU A 137 -11.02 -9.43 -1.95
N GLY A 138 -12.24 -9.96 -1.87
CA GLY A 138 -13.01 -10.55 -2.97
C GLY A 138 -12.32 -11.73 -3.69
N PRO A 139 -13.04 -12.80 -4.08
CA PRO A 139 -12.42 -13.93 -4.78
C PRO A 139 -11.99 -13.65 -6.24
N GLY A 140 -11.69 -12.41 -6.67
CA GLY A 140 -11.65 -12.14 -8.11
C GLY A 140 -11.03 -10.87 -8.70
N ARG A 141 -10.04 -10.19 -8.12
CA ARG A 141 -9.38 -9.06 -8.82
C ARG A 141 -8.04 -9.34 -9.50
N LEU A 142 -7.38 -10.44 -9.19
CA LEU A 142 -6.25 -10.95 -9.97
C LEU A 142 -6.44 -12.45 -10.20
N LYS A 143 -7.18 -12.82 -11.26
CA LYS A 143 -7.09 -14.18 -11.82
C LYS A 143 -5.77 -14.30 -12.59
N VAL A 144 -4.65 -14.28 -11.87
CA VAL A 144 -3.43 -14.86 -12.39
C VAL A 144 -3.69 -16.36 -12.39
N LYS A 145 -4.13 -16.91 -13.53
CA LYS A 145 -4.07 -18.36 -13.70
C LYS A 145 -2.61 -18.73 -13.42
N PRO A 146 -2.32 -19.60 -12.44
CA PRO A 146 -0.99 -20.15 -12.32
C PRO A 146 -0.74 -20.92 -13.61
N LYS A 147 -0.03 -20.31 -14.57
CA LYS A 147 0.75 -21.11 -15.49
C LYS A 147 1.70 -21.85 -14.58
N THR A 148 1.60 -23.17 -14.56
CA THR A 148 2.66 -24.05 -14.10
C THR A 148 3.94 -23.51 -14.72
N PHE A 149 4.73 -22.83 -13.91
CA PHE A 149 6.02 -22.33 -14.31
C PHE A 149 6.89 -23.57 -14.36
N GLU A 150 6.98 -24.18 -15.54
CA GLU A 150 8.19 -24.92 -15.85
C GLU A 150 9.32 -23.89 -15.71
N PRO A 151 10.28 -24.09 -14.79
CA PRO A 151 11.43 -23.22 -14.73
C PRO A 151 12.05 -23.25 -16.11
N LYS A 152 11.89 -22.15 -16.88
CA LYS A 152 12.70 -21.95 -18.08
C LYS A 152 14.12 -22.17 -17.62
N GLN A 153 14.74 -23.23 -18.12
CA GLN A 153 16.13 -23.55 -17.83
C GLN A 153 16.90 -22.24 -17.94
N SER A 154 17.46 -21.80 -16.82
CA SER A 154 18.31 -20.62 -16.80
C SER A 154 19.33 -20.80 -17.90
N LYS A 155 19.49 -19.80 -18.79
CA LYS A 155 20.58 -19.83 -19.77
C LYS A 155 21.87 -20.17 -19.00
N PRO A 156 22.71 -21.09 -19.52
CA PRO A 156 23.94 -21.46 -18.85
C PRO A 156 24.72 -20.18 -18.53
N ILE A 157 25.07 -20.01 -17.25
CA ILE A 157 25.92 -18.92 -16.81
C ILE A 157 27.21 -19.04 -17.64
N PRO A 158 27.69 -17.96 -18.30
CA PRO A 158 28.92 -18.00 -19.08
C PRO A 158 30.04 -18.64 -18.24
N GLU A 159 30.79 -19.58 -18.83
CA GLU A 159 31.83 -20.37 -18.13
C GLU A 159 32.90 -19.50 -17.45
N THR A 160 33.07 -18.25 -17.91
CA THR A 160 33.90 -17.24 -17.26
C THR A 160 33.10 -15.95 -17.01
N LEU A 161 32.72 -15.71 -15.76
CA LEU A 161 32.21 -14.40 -15.34
C LEU A 161 33.33 -13.36 -15.42
N LYS A 162 33.00 -12.14 -15.87
CA LYS A 162 33.92 -11.00 -15.83
C LYS A 162 34.55 -10.87 -14.42
N PRO A 163 35.89 -10.68 -14.30
CA PRO A 163 36.57 -10.56 -13.00
C PRO A 163 35.95 -9.51 -12.07
N GLU A 164 35.40 -8.44 -12.63
CA GLU A 164 34.74 -7.33 -11.95
C GLU A 164 33.49 -7.79 -11.17
N ILE A 165 32.75 -8.79 -11.68
CA ILE A 165 31.64 -9.43 -10.96
C ILE A 165 32.16 -10.10 -9.69
N GLY A 166 33.29 -10.79 -9.78
CA GLY A 166 33.97 -11.41 -8.64
C GLY A 166 34.42 -10.38 -7.61
N GLN A 167 34.94 -9.23 -8.06
CA GLN A 167 35.34 -8.12 -7.18
C GLN A 167 34.14 -7.53 -6.42
N LEU A 168 33.01 -7.28 -7.12
CA LEU A 168 31.78 -6.79 -6.47
C LEU A 168 31.28 -7.78 -5.41
N ILE A 169 31.22 -9.08 -5.72
CA ILE A 169 30.78 -10.11 -4.76
C ILE A 169 31.72 -10.19 -3.56
N LYS A 170 33.05 -10.06 -3.78
CA LYS A 170 34.03 -10.03 -2.70
C LYS A 170 33.81 -8.81 -1.80
N TRP A 171 33.60 -7.63 -2.39
CA TRP A 171 33.31 -6.41 -1.63
C TRP A 171 32.00 -6.54 -0.84
N LEU A 172 30.91 -7.03 -1.44
CA LEU A 172 29.62 -7.26 -0.75
C LEU A 172 29.76 -8.18 0.47
N LYS A 173 30.57 -9.24 0.37
CA LYS A 173 30.89 -10.13 1.51
C LYS A 173 31.65 -9.42 2.64
N GLN A 174 32.44 -8.40 2.32
CA GLN A 174 33.26 -7.66 3.30
C GLN A 174 32.45 -6.58 4.01
N VAL A 175 31.59 -5.87 3.27
CA VAL A 175 30.80 -4.75 3.79
C VAL A 175 29.45 -5.17 4.37
N GLY A 176 28.84 -6.25 3.85
CA GLY A 176 27.56 -6.74 4.33
C GLY A 176 27.66 -7.66 5.55
N PRO A 177 26.51 -8.11 6.10
CA PRO A 177 26.47 -9.13 7.14
C PRO A 177 26.91 -10.50 6.61
N LYS A 178 27.02 -11.49 7.50
CA LYS A 178 27.23 -12.91 7.10
C LYS A 178 26.23 -13.36 6.03
N ASN A 179 24.98 -12.93 6.14
CA ASN A 179 23.89 -13.18 5.20
C ASN A 179 23.61 -11.94 4.31
N TRP A 180 24.66 -11.32 3.76
CA TRP A 180 24.56 -10.12 2.90
C TRP A 180 23.68 -10.32 1.66
N ILE A 181 23.44 -11.57 1.25
CA ILE A 181 22.44 -11.92 0.25
C ILE A 181 21.31 -12.70 0.91
N TYR A 182 20.11 -12.13 0.86
CA TYR A 182 18.94 -12.76 1.45
C TYR A 182 18.58 -14.05 0.69
N GLY A 183 18.15 -15.09 1.42
CA GLY A 183 17.76 -16.37 0.85
C GLY A 183 18.89 -17.17 0.18
N GLY A 184 20.15 -16.75 0.30
CA GLY A 184 21.28 -17.45 -0.32
C GLY A 184 21.30 -17.37 -1.86
N GLN A 185 20.62 -16.39 -2.45
CA GLN A 185 20.40 -16.26 -3.90
C GLN A 185 21.62 -15.81 -4.73
N LEU A 186 22.82 -16.27 -4.35
CA LEU A 186 24.05 -15.98 -5.08
C LEU A 186 23.97 -16.42 -6.56
N PRO A 187 23.34 -17.55 -6.93
CA PRO A 187 23.14 -17.90 -8.33
C PRO A 187 22.33 -16.85 -9.10
N LEU A 188 21.19 -16.38 -8.58
CA LEU A 188 20.36 -15.36 -9.22
C LEU A 188 21.07 -14.01 -9.31
N LEU A 189 21.86 -13.64 -8.29
CA LEU A 189 22.68 -12.43 -8.35
C LEU A 189 23.72 -12.54 -9.46
N LYS A 190 24.45 -13.66 -9.57
CA LYS A 190 25.42 -13.89 -10.64
C LYS A 190 24.77 -13.85 -12.02
N GLU A 191 23.59 -14.45 -12.16
CA GLU A 191 22.81 -14.43 -13.41
C GLU A 191 22.40 -13.00 -13.80
N SER A 192 22.02 -12.18 -12.82
CA SER A 192 21.65 -10.78 -13.03
C SER A 192 22.88 -9.93 -13.38
N LEU A 193 24.00 -10.13 -12.69
CA LEU A 193 25.25 -9.42 -12.97
C LEU A 193 25.88 -9.84 -14.31
N ALA A 194 25.74 -11.11 -14.71
CA ALA A 194 26.21 -11.58 -16.01
C ALA A 194 25.41 -10.93 -17.15
N ALA A 195 24.08 -10.93 -17.06
CA ALA A 195 23.20 -10.22 -17.97
C ALA A 195 23.53 -8.73 -18.04
N PHE A 196 23.68 -8.07 -16.89
CA PHE A 196 24.10 -6.67 -16.80
C PHE A 196 25.44 -6.41 -17.51
N SER A 197 26.40 -7.33 -17.34
CA SER A 197 27.73 -7.22 -17.98
C SER A 197 27.70 -7.36 -19.51
N GLN A 198 26.61 -7.91 -20.05
CA GLN A 198 26.33 -8.09 -21.47
C GLN A 198 25.46 -6.96 -22.03
N GLY A 199 25.10 -5.96 -21.21
CA GLY A 199 24.24 -4.85 -21.61
C GLY A 199 22.75 -5.17 -21.56
N GLU A 200 22.32 -6.31 -21.02
CA GLU A 200 20.90 -6.59 -20.79
C GLU A 200 20.32 -5.65 -19.72
N PRO A 201 19.02 -5.30 -19.80
CA PRO A 201 18.39 -4.39 -18.85
C PRO A 201 18.31 -5.03 -17.45
N VAL A 202 19.06 -4.44 -16.51
CA VAL A 202 19.04 -4.80 -15.09
C VAL A 202 18.89 -3.54 -14.26
N ASP A 203 17.79 -3.47 -13.50
CA ASP A 203 17.53 -2.34 -12.61
C ASP A 203 17.95 -2.69 -11.17
N PHE A 204 18.66 -1.75 -10.55
CA PHE A 204 19.09 -1.85 -9.15
C PHE A 204 18.14 -1.03 -8.28
N ILE A 205 17.32 -1.72 -7.49
CA ILE A 205 16.17 -1.13 -6.80
C ILE A 205 16.50 -0.85 -5.34
N ILE A 206 16.29 0.38 -4.89
CA ILE A 206 16.46 0.79 -3.50
C ILE A 206 15.13 1.35 -3.01
N TRP A 207 14.63 0.86 -1.87
CA TRP A 207 13.45 1.44 -1.23
C TRP A 207 13.86 2.60 -0.33
N ASN A 208 13.12 3.70 -0.41
CA ASN A 208 13.26 4.82 0.52
C ASN A 208 11.90 5.11 1.16
N CYS A 209 11.71 4.66 2.40
CA CYS A 209 10.53 4.95 3.20
C CYS A 209 10.28 6.45 3.38
N ILE A 210 9.02 6.76 3.68
CA ILE A 210 8.55 8.12 3.97
C ILE A 210 8.52 8.28 5.49
N GLY A 211 8.75 9.49 6.00
CA GLY A 211 8.69 9.74 7.43
C GLY A 211 7.25 9.89 7.93
N PHE A 212 7.05 9.58 9.21
CA PHE A 212 5.77 9.62 9.90
C PHE A 212 5.88 10.41 11.19
N ASP A 213 4.98 11.39 11.37
CA ASP A 213 4.70 12.00 12.65
C ASP A 213 3.49 11.30 13.27
N TRP A 214 3.72 10.49 14.30
CA TRP A 214 2.68 9.76 15.01
C TRP A 214 2.04 10.64 16.08
N LEU A 215 0.71 10.70 16.06
CA LEU A 215 -0.06 11.49 17.02
C LEU A 215 -0.55 10.59 18.17
N PRO A 216 -0.55 11.09 19.42
CA PRO A 216 -1.11 10.35 20.55
C PRO A 216 -2.57 9.97 20.31
N ASN A 217 -2.97 8.75 20.69
CA ASN A 217 -4.35 8.28 20.63
C ASN A 217 -4.86 7.94 22.04
N GLN A 218 -5.95 8.57 22.47
CA GLN A 218 -6.50 8.41 23.83
C GLN A 218 -7.16 7.04 24.07
N ASN A 219 -7.44 6.24 23.03
CA ASN A 219 -8.24 5.01 23.13
C ASN A 219 -7.46 3.69 22.92
N ASN A 220 -6.13 3.72 22.94
CA ASN A 220 -5.25 2.58 22.58
C ASN A 220 -5.60 1.95 21.21
N GLY A 221 -6.23 2.73 20.32
CA GLY A 221 -6.46 2.38 18.92
C GLY A 221 -5.17 2.53 18.11
N TYR A 222 -5.24 2.29 16.80
CA TYR A 222 -4.10 2.60 15.94
C TYR A 222 -3.87 4.12 15.96
N PRO A 223 -2.65 4.62 16.21
CA PRO A 223 -2.40 6.05 16.29
C PRO A 223 -2.61 6.70 14.93
N PRO A 224 -3.23 7.89 14.88
CA PRO A 224 -3.20 8.69 13.67
C PRO A 224 -1.77 9.12 13.34
N CYS A 225 -1.52 9.39 12.07
CA CYS A 225 -0.23 9.87 11.60
C CYS A 225 -0.38 11.00 10.58
N ARG A 226 0.70 11.76 10.43
CA ARG A 226 0.96 12.63 9.28
C ARG A 226 2.20 12.10 8.59
N LEU A 227 2.16 11.99 7.27
CA LEU A 227 3.36 11.85 6.47
C LEU A 227 4.16 13.15 6.58
N ASN A 228 5.48 13.01 6.64
CA ASN A 228 6.42 14.09 6.45
C ASN A 228 7.45 13.74 5.39
N ASP A 229 7.96 14.76 4.72
CA ASP A 229 9.03 14.66 3.74
C ASP A 229 10.39 14.80 4.44
N ASN A 230 10.61 14.12 5.58
CA ASN A 230 11.86 14.22 6.35
C ASN A 230 13.07 13.69 5.56
N LEU A 231 13.56 14.50 4.61
CA LEU A 231 14.72 14.24 3.78
C LEU A 231 16.00 14.19 4.62
N GLU A 232 16.02 14.89 5.75
CA GLU A 232 17.13 14.83 6.68
C GLU A 232 17.33 13.41 7.21
N ALA A 233 16.27 12.64 7.39
CA ALA A 233 16.34 11.23 7.80
C ALA A 233 16.21 10.24 6.64
N ALA A 234 16.31 10.66 5.37
CA ALA A 234 16.17 9.75 4.25
C ALA A 234 17.29 8.69 4.22
N ILE A 235 16.91 7.41 4.34
CA ILE A 235 17.85 6.28 4.41
C ILE A 235 18.83 6.24 3.24
N THR A 236 18.38 6.62 2.05
CA THR A 236 19.24 6.64 0.85
C THR A 236 20.27 7.75 0.86
N LEU A 237 19.93 8.92 1.42
CA LEU A 237 20.87 10.03 1.57
C LEU A 237 21.83 9.81 2.75
N TYR A 238 21.38 9.13 3.81
CA TYR A 238 22.23 8.70 4.90
C TYR A 238 23.30 7.71 4.42
N TYR A 239 22.91 6.69 3.65
CA TYR A 239 23.83 5.68 3.10
C TYR A 239 24.44 6.06 1.73
N ARG A 240 24.48 7.34 1.38
CA ARG A 240 24.98 7.81 0.08
C ARG A 240 26.40 7.33 -0.25
N GLU A 241 27.29 7.28 0.74
CA GLU A 241 28.66 6.82 0.55
C GLU A 241 28.71 5.33 0.16
N LYS A 242 27.86 4.50 0.79
CA LYS A 242 27.75 3.07 0.46
C LYS A 242 27.15 2.85 -0.92
N LEU A 243 26.16 3.66 -1.28
CA LEU A 243 25.59 3.64 -2.63
C LEU A 243 26.62 4.08 -3.68
N LEU A 244 27.45 5.08 -3.36
CA LEU A 244 28.54 5.53 -4.23
C LEU A 244 29.59 4.43 -4.43
N GLU A 245 30.06 3.79 -3.36
CA GLU A 245 30.95 2.63 -3.44
C GLU A 245 30.35 1.51 -4.32
N LEU A 246 29.08 1.14 -4.07
CA LEU A 246 28.39 0.12 -4.88
C LEU A 246 28.32 0.52 -6.35
N SER A 247 27.97 1.77 -6.65
CA SER A 247 27.88 2.28 -8.02
C SER A 247 29.24 2.22 -8.73
N TYR A 248 30.35 2.46 -8.02
CA TYR A 248 31.69 2.33 -8.56
C TYR A 248 32.04 0.89 -8.96
N TYR A 249 31.68 -0.10 -8.13
CA TYR A 249 31.85 -1.51 -8.51
C TYR A 249 30.95 -1.91 -9.68
N LEU A 250 29.70 -1.41 -9.71
CA LEU A 250 28.77 -1.69 -10.82
C LEU A 250 29.22 -1.04 -12.13
N ALA A 251 29.77 0.18 -12.07
CA ALA A 251 30.29 0.91 -13.24
C ALA A 251 31.45 0.19 -13.95
N LYS A 252 32.20 -0.65 -13.22
CA LYS A 252 33.23 -1.53 -13.81
C LYS A 252 32.65 -2.70 -14.60
N ILE A 253 31.40 -3.08 -14.32
CA ILE A 253 30.72 -4.20 -14.97
C ILE A 253 29.93 -3.73 -16.19
N GLY A 254 29.25 -2.57 -16.08
CA GLY A 254 28.40 -1.98 -17.11
C GLY A 254 27.95 -0.56 -16.74
N ALA A 255 26.84 -0.09 -17.31
CA ALA A 255 26.25 1.22 -17.03
C ALA A 255 25.01 1.08 -16.12
N PRO A 256 25.16 1.20 -14.78
CA PRO A 256 24.09 0.80 -13.87
C PRO A 256 22.97 1.84 -13.79
N ASN A 257 21.72 1.36 -13.77
CA ASN A 257 20.54 2.16 -13.48
C ASN A 257 20.05 1.87 -12.06
N LEU A 258 20.29 2.82 -11.14
CA LEU A 258 19.82 2.75 -9.75
C LEU A 258 18.53 3.54 -9.62
N PHE A 259 17.46 2.86 -9.20
CA PHE A 259 16.18 3.48 -8.92
C PHE A 259 15.94 3.54 -7.41
N VAL A 260 15.86 4.76 -6.89
CA VAL A 260 15.43 5.04 -5.52
C VAL A 260 13.91 5.21 -5.54
N LEU A 261 13.20 4.26 -4.96
CA LEU A 261 11.74 4.17 -5.03
C LEU A 261 11.10 4.68 -3.75
N THR A 262 10.30 5.74 -3.87
CA THR A 262 9.41 6.20 -2.80
C THR A 262 8.10 5.41 -2.84
N PRO A 263 7.70 4.71 -1.75
CA PRO A 263 6.57 3.79 -1.77
C PRO A 263 5.22 4.52 -1.75
N SER A 264 4.68 4.82 -2.93
CA SER A 264 3.38 5.49 -3.06
C SER A 264 2.22 4.68 -2.48
N ASN A 265 2.32 3.35 -2.48
CA ASN A 265 1.37 2.47 -1.79
C ASN A 265 1.48 2.49 -0.27
N GLU A 266 2.60 2.94 0.30
CA GLU A 266 2.67 3.21 1.73
C GLU A 266 1.95 4.51 2.07
N ALA A 267 2.06 5.53 1.22
CA ALA A 267 1.48 6.85 1.50
C ALA A 267 0.00 6.97 1.14
N LEU A 268 -0.44 6.40 0.03
CA LEU A 268 -1.76 6.69 -0.57
C LEU A 268 -2.82 5.65 -0.25
N TYR A 269 -2.41 4.52 0.30
CA TYR A 269 -3.32 3.42 0.61
C TYR A 269 -3.91 3.63 2.00
N GLU A 270 -5.20 3.96 2.08
CA GLU A 270 -5.87 4.33 3.34
C GLU A 270 -6.02 3.17 4.32
N GLU A 271 -6.08 1.94 3.81
CA GLU A 271 -6.08 0.77 4.66
C GLU A 271 -4.72 0.54 5.34
N MET A 272 -3.64 1.16 4.85
CA MET A 272 -2.28 1.06 5.41
C MET A 272 -2.19 1.70 6.80
N TRP A 273 -2.43 3.01 6.91
CA TRP A 273 -2.32 3.77 8.16
C TRP A 273 -3.56 4.61 8.42
N THR A 274 -3.65 5.26 9.57
CA THR A 274 -4.72 6.22 9.88
C THR A 274 -4.17 7.62 9.64
N TYR A 275 -4.42 8.18 8.45
CA TYR A 275 -3.90 9.52 8.11
C TYR A 275 -4.82 10.61 8.62
N THR A 276 -4.21 11.72 9.03
CA THR A 276 -4.94 12.98 9.28
C THR A 276 -4.89 13.92 8.08
N GLN A 277 -4.02 13.64 7.10
CA GLN A 277 -3.90 14.38 5.84
C GLN A 277 -4.86 13.83 4.78
N THR A 278 -5.32 14.70 3.88
CA THR A 278 -6.11 14.31 2.70
C THR A 278 -5.28 13.50 1.71
N PHE A 279 -5.92 12.91 0.70
CA PHE A 279 -5.22 12.23 -0.37
C PHE A 279 -4.32 13.18 -1.17
N GLU A 280 -4.79 14.39 -1.48
CA GLU A 280 -4.08 15.43 -2.24
C GLU A 280 -2.85 15.93 -1.49
N GLU A 281 -2.96 16.12 -0.18
CA GLU A 281 -1.83 16.51 0.66
C GLU A 281 -0.73 15.46 0.66
N ARG A 282 -1.10 14.17 0.74
CA ARG A 282 -0.16 13.04 0.68
C ARG A 282 0.46 12.89 -0.71
N GLN A 283 -0.29 13.14 -1.78
CA GLN A 283 0.22 13.20 -3.16
C GLN A 283 1.26 14.31 -3.32
N ALA A 284 0.95 15.52 -2.85
CA ALA A 284 1.87 16.66 -2.90
C ALA A 284 3.15 16.36 -2.12
N LEU A 285 3.02 15.74 -0.95
CA LEU A 285 4.16 15.33 -0.13
C LEU A 285 5.04 14.30 -0.82
N LEU A 286 4.46 13.26 -1.43
CA LEU A 286 5.23 12.28 -2.23
C LEU A 286 6.04 12.96 -3.33
N SER A 287 5.43 13.91 -4.04
CA SER A 287 6.10 14.67 -5.10
C SER A 287 7.26 15.51 -4.56
N ARG A 288 7.07 16.18 -3.40
CA ARG A 288 8.15 16.91 -2.71
C ARG A 288 9.28 15.97 -2.26
N THR A 289 8.95 14.82 -1.68
CA THR A 289 9.94 13.81 -1.26
C THR A 289 10.77 13.35 -2.45
N VAL A 290 10.15 13.03 -3.60
CA VAL A 290 10.90 12.62 -4.80
C VAL A 290 11.76 13.74 -5.37
N ALA A 291 11.25 14.99 -5.38
CA ALA A 291 12.02 16.14 -5.84
C ALA A 291 13.25 16.39 -4.94
N GLY A 292 13.07 16.36 -3.62
CA GLY A 292 14.14 16.54 -2.65
C GLY A 292 15.16 15.39 -2.66
N LEU A 293 14.71 14.14 -2.77
CA LEU A 293 15.61 13.00 -2.99
C LEU A 293 16.40 13.17 -4.29
N SER A 294 15.74 13.56 -5.39
CA SER A 294 16.42 13.80 -6.67
C SER A 294 17.47 14.89 -6.54
N GLN A 295 17.17 16.00 -5.85
CA GLN A 295 18.14 17.06 -5.59
C GLN A 295 19.34 16.56 -4.78
N GLY A 296 19.11 15.85 -3.67
CA GLY A 296 20.18 15.30 -2.84
C GLY A 296 21.03 14.27 -3.60
N LEU A 297 20.41 13.44 -4.44
CA LEU A 297 21.13 12.47 -5.27
C LEU A 297 21.95 13.14 -6.38
N ASN A 298 21.45 14.23 -6.98
CA ASN A 298 22.17 14.98 -8.02
C ASN A 298 23.40 15.74 -7.49
N GLN A 299 23.51 15.96 -6.18
CA GLN A 299 24.68 16.56 -5.54
C GLN A 299 25.83 15.57 -5.33
N ILE A 300 25.61 14.28 -5.57
CA ILE A 300 26.62 13.23 -5.44
C ILE A 300 27.32 13.06 -6.78
N SER A 301 28.65 13.06 -6.77
CA SER A 301 29.47 12.77 -7.95
C SER A 301 29.50 11.27 -8.25
N TRP A 302 28.43 10.78 -8.87
CA TRP A 302 28.33 9.39 -9.32
C TRP A 302 29.35 9.09 -10.43
N PRO A 303 29.77 7.81 -10.61
CA PRO A 303 30.50 7.38 -11.80
C PRO A 303 29.74 7.79 -13.06
N GLU A 304 30.44 8.26 -14.09
CA GLU A 304 29.84 8.84 -15.31
C GLU A 304 28.83 7.91 -16.01
N THR A 305 29.07 6.60 -15.96
CA THR A 305 28.19 5.59 -16.56
C THR A 305 26.99 5.21 -15.69
N ALA A 306 26.95 5.64 -14.42
CA ALA A 306 25.89 5.33 -13.49
C ALA A 306 24.76 6.37 -13.59
N LYS A 307 23.52 5.88 -13.70
CA LYS A 307 22.32 6.70 -13.63
C LYS A 307 21.61 6.41 -12.32
N VAL A 308 21.41 7.43 -11.50
CA VAL A 308 20.68 7.32 -10.24
C VAL A 308 19.44 8.22 -10.31
N LYS A 309 18.25 7.65 -10.09
CA LYS A 309 16.99 8.39 -10.20
C LYS A 309 16.08 8.07 -9.03
N ALA A 310 15.55 9.11 -8.38
CA ALA A 310 14.41 8.96 -7.48
C ALA A 310 13.09 9.00 -8.27
N ILE A 311 12.17 8.10 -7.95
CA ILE A 311 10.86 8.02 -8.59
C ILE A 311 9.84 7.43 -7.63
N ARG A 312 8.57 7.79 -7.80
CA ARG A 312 7.47 7.15 -7.07
C ARG A 312 7.29 5.72 -7.55
N TRP A 313 6.86 4.86 -6.65
CA TRP A 313 6.63 3.45 -6.99
C TRP A 313 5.58 3.25 -8.09
N ASP A 314 4.48 3.99 -8.06
CA ASP A 314 3.42 3.93 -9.08
C ASP A 314 3.89 4.44 -10.44
N ASP A 315 4.74 5.47 -10.48
CA ASP A 315 5.32 5.94 -11.74
C ASP A 315 6.38 4.98 -12.27
N TYR A 316 7.12 4.28 -11.39
CA TYR A 316 8.01 3.20 -11.80
C TYR A 316 7.26 2.01 -12.40
N LEU A 317 6.08 1.66 -11.88
CA LEU A 317 5.20 0.65 -12.49
C LEU A 317 4.79 1.08 -13.90
N LYS A 318 4.34 2.32 -14.08
CA LYS A 318 3.99 2.88 -15.41
C LYS A 318 5.18 2.89 -16.37
N LEU A 319 6.38 3.23 -15.90
CA LEU A 319 7.62 3.19 -16.69
C LEU A 319 7.94 1.78 -17.23
N ASN A 320 7.40 0.74 -16.59
CA ASN A 320 7.57 -0.65 -16.99
C ASN A 320 6.27 -1.24 -17.59
N ASP A 321 5.39 -0.39 -18.13
CA ASP A 321 4.13 -0.77 -18.78
C ASP A 321 3.17 -1.57 -17.88
N ILE A 322 3.31 -1.46 -16.56
CA ILE A 322 2.40 -2.10 -15.61
C ILE A 322 1.17 -1.24 -15.43
N VAL A 323 0.04 -1.77 -15.92
CA VAL A 323 -1.29 -1.15 -15.76
C VAL A 323 -1.91 -1.40 -14.38
N THR A 324 -1.46 -2.44 -13.68
CA THR A 324 -1.97 -2.80 -12.34
C THR A 324 -1.56 -1.73 -11.32
N PRO A 325 -2.53 -1.10 -10.61
CA PRO A 325 -2.20 -0.08 -9.61
C PRO A 325 -1.38 -0.63 -8.45
N ALA A 326 -0.51 0.20 -7.88
CA ALA A 326 0.32 -0.15 -6.72
C ALA A 326 -0.48 -0.66 -5.50
N LYS A 327 -1.72 -0.15 -5.31
CA LYS A 327 -2.65 -0.60 -4.27
C LYS A 327 -3.04 -2.08 -4.44
N GLU A 328 -3.28 -2.53 -5.67
CA GLU A 328 -3.68 -3.92 -5.96
C GLU A 328 -2.58 -4.93 -5.64
N TYR A 329 -1.30 -4.57 -5.86
CA TYR A 329 -0.18 -5.41 -5.42
C TYR A 329 -0.12 -5.52 -3.89
N SER A 330 -0.45 -4.44 -3.18
CA SER A 330 -0.44 -4.43 -1.70
C SER A 330 -1.54 -5.34 -1.15
N PHE A 331 -2.72 -5.36 -1.79
CA PHE A 331 -3.78 -6.33 -1.50
C PHE A 331 -3.33 -7.78 -1.78
N ALA A 332 -2.74 -8.02 -2.95
CA ALA A 332 -2.26 -9.35 -3.33
C ALA A 332 -1.18 -9.87 -2.36
N GLY A 333 -0.26 -9.01 -1.95
CA GLY A 333 0.77 -9.34 -0.98
C GLY A 333 0.20 -9.61 0.42
N THR A 334 -0.78 -8.81 0.86
CA THR A 334 -1.50 -9.05 2.13
C THR A 334 -2.21 -10.40 2.12
N ALA A 335 -2.92 -10.72 1.03
CA ALA A 335 -3.57 -12.01 0.86
C ALA A 335 -2.55 -13.17 0.87
N LYS A 336 -1.40 -13.00 0.20
CA LYS A 336 -0.32 -13.99 0.18
C LYS A 336 0.23 -14.28 1.58
N ILE A 337 0.36 -13.24 2.42
CA ILE A 337 0.80 -13.40 3.81
C ILE A 337 -0.23 -14.14 4.65
N ILE A 338 -1.50 -13.73 4.58
CA ILE A 338 -2.60 -14.35 5.35
C ILE A 338 -2.74 -15.83 5.00
N ASN A 339 -2.55 -16.18 3.73
CA ASN A 339 -2.63 -17.56 3.25
C ASN A 339 -1.32 -18.35 3.42
N SER A 340 -0.28 -17.75 4.02
CA SER A 340 0.99 -18.43 4.27
C SER A 340 0.83 -19.50 5.36
N PRO A 341 1.46 -20.68 5.22
CA PRO A 341 1.54 -21.66 6.31
C PRO A 341 2.17 -21.09 7.59
N ASN A 342 3.07 -20.10 7.44
CA ASN A 342 3.78 -19.46 8.55
C ASN A 342 3.06 -18.20 9.04
N PHE A 343 1.78 -18.01 8.70
CA PHE A 343 1.04 -16.80 9.08
C PHE A 343 1.02 -16.53 10.60
N PRO A 344 0.86 -17.54 11.50
CA PRO A 344 0.91 -17.29 12.94
C PRO A 344 2.22 -16.63 13.41
N ASP A 345 3.36 -17.13 12.94
CA ASP A 345 4.68 -16.61 13.29
C ASP A 345 4.89 -15.20 12.71
N ILE A 346 4.41 -14.99 11.47
CA ILE A 346 4.45 -13.68 10.82
C ILE A 346 3.64 -12.67 11.62
N GLN A 347 2.43 -13.03 12.04
CA GLN A 347 1.57 -12.17 12.82
C GLN A 347 2.19 -11.85 14.19
N GLN A 348 2.78 -12.84 14.86
CA GLN A 348 3.38 -12.64 16.18
C GLN A 348 4.61 -11.73 16.11
N SER A 349 5.48 -11.92 15.11
CA SER A 349 6.61 -11.01 14.82
C SER A 349 6.13 -9.60 14.53
N ALA A 350 5.13 -9.45 13.65
CA ALA A 350 4.60 -8.14 13.25
C ALA A 350 3.97 -7.37 14.43
N ILE A 351 3.37 -8.07 15.39
CA ILE A 351 2.88 -7.47 16.65
C ILE A 351 4.07 -7.02 17.51
N ALA A 352 5.05 -7.88 17.76
CA ALA A 352 6.20 -7.55 18.60
C ALA A 352 6.97 -6.33 18.06
N ASP A 353 7.30 -6.34 16.77
CA ASP A 353 7.96 -5.24 16.08
C ASP A 353 7.14 -3.94 16.19
N GLY A 354 5.82 -4.07 16.08
CA GLY A 354 4.91 -2.96 16.21
C GLY A 354 4.86 -2.36 17.61
N GLU A 355 4.87 -3.21 18.64
CA GLU A 355 4.86 -2.78 20.05
C GLU A 355 6.16 -2.07 20.39
N ASP A 356 7.30 -2.62 19.97
CA ASP A 356 8.62 -2.02 20.20
C ASP A 356 8.73 -0.67 19.48
N TYR A 357 8.29 -0.58 18.22
CA TYR A 357 8.28 0.67 17.46
C TYR A 357 7.41 1.75 18.11
N PHE A 358 6.20 1.46 18.59
CA PHE A 358 5.35 2.48 19.20
C PHE A 358 5.78 2.83 20.64
N ARG A 359 6.39 1.88 21.37
CA ARG A 359 6.94 2.12 22.70
C ARG A 359 8.00 3.23 22.70
N GLN A 360 8.79 3.36 21.64
CA GLN A 360 9.80 4.42 21.53
C GLN A 360 9.21 5.83 21.47
N TYR A 361 7.94 5.96 21.08
CA TYR A 361 7.16 7.20 21.05
C TYR A 361 6.23 7.35 22.27
N GLY A 362 6.30 6.43 23.24
CA GLY A 362 5.38 6.42 24.38
C GLY A 362 3.93 6.07 24.03
N ILE A 363 3.69 5.48 22.85
CA ILE A 363 2.35 5.15 22.35
C ILE A 363 2.03 3.69 22.65
N GLN A 364 0.83 3.43 23.19
CA GLN A 364 0.33 2.07 23.40
C GLN A 364 -0.79 1.74 22.41
N VAL A 365 -0.69 0.58 21.77
CA VAL A 365 -1.65 0.12 20.75
C VAL A 365 -2.14 -1.27 21.10
N LYS A 366 -3.45 -1.51 21.04
CA LYS A 366 -4.02 -2.86 21.23
C LYS A 366 -3.44 -3.84 20.20
N LYS A 367 -2.90 -4.97 20.67
CA LYS A 367 -2.30 -6.03 19.84
C LYS A 367 -3.14 -6.44 18.63
N SER A 368 -4.47 -6.56 18.79
CA SER A 368 -5.36 -6.96 17.69
C SER A 368 -5.40 -5.94 16.56
N VAL A 369 -5.38 -4.64 16.89
CA VAL A 369 -5.40 -3.54 15.91
C VAL A 369 -4.03 -3.38 15.27
N LEU A 370 -2.98 -3.52 16.08
CA LEU A 370 -1.60 -3.50 15.62
C LEU A 370 -1.34 -4.62 14.60
N ALA A 371 -1.82 -5.83 14.87
CA ALA A 371 -1.67 -6.99 14.00
C ALA A 371 -2.24 -6.74 12.60
N GLU A 372 -3.46 -6.21 12.51
CA GLU A 372 -4.12 -5.94 11.23
C GLU A 372 -3.29 -4.98 10.36
N LYS A 373 -2.94 -3.81 10.90
CA LYS A 373 -2.18 -2.78 10.20
C LYS A 373 -0.76 -3.23 9.84
N ARG A 374 -0.10 -3.97 10.75
CA ARG A 374 1.24 -4.50 10.49
C ARG A 374 1.27 -5.62 9.46
N ILE A 375 0.22 -6.44 9.36
CA ILE A 375 0.10 -7.44 8.29
C ILE A 375 -0.13 -6.77 6.93
N ILE A 376 -0.92 -5.69 6.87
CA ILE A 376 -1.09 -4.89 5.64
C ILE A 376 0.26 -4.28 5.21
N TYR A 377 1.04 -3.76 6.16
CA TYR A 377 2.39 -3.24 5.91
C TYR A 377 3.38 -4.30 5.39
N ASP A 378 3.43 -5.47 6.03
CA ASP A 378 4.22 -6.58 5.51
C ASP A 378 3.72 -7.02 4.12
N GLY A 379 2.40 -6.96 3.91
CA GLY A 379 1.71 -7.26 2.67
C GLY A 379 2.10 -6.32 1.53
N MET A 380 2.34 -5.04 1.81
CA MET A 380 2.85 -4.08 0.85
C MET A 380 4.24 -4.48 0.32
N TYR A 381 5.15 -4.93 1.18
CA TYR A 381 6.47 -5.41 0.72
C TYR A 381 6.38 -6.71 -0.06
N ALA A 382 5.53 -7.64 0.36
CA ALA A 382 5.24 -8.82 -0.45
C ALA A 382 4.64 -8.43 -1.82
N GLY A 383 3.77 -7.43 -1.85
CA GLY A 383 3.20 -6.86 -3.08
C GLY A 383 4.25 -6.31 -4.04
N LYS A 384 5.23 -5.55 -3.52
CA LYS A 384 6.38 -5.07 -4.30
C LYS A 384 7.15 -6.23 -4.96
N GLY A 385 7.35 -7.33 -4.23
CA GLY A 385 7.96 -8.55 -4.79
C GLY A 385 7.13 -9.19 -5.91
N ILE A 386 5.81 -9.27 -5.74
CA ILE A 386 4.87 -9.77 -6.76
C ILE A 386 4.97 -8.91 -8.03
N ALA A 387 4.97 -7.59 -7.89
CA ALA A 387 5.05 -6.67 -9.02
C ALA A 387 6.38 -6.81 -9.80
N LEU A 388 7.52 -6.87 -9.10
CA LEU A 388 8.82 -7.07 -9.74
C LEU A 388 8.89 -8.41 -10.49
N LYS A 389 8.29 -9.47 -9.93
CA LYS A 389 8.15 -10.76 -10.61
C LYS A 389 7.29 -10.63 -11.87
N GLU A 390 6.19 -9.89 -11.80
CA GLU A 390 5.33 -9.65 -12.97
C GLU A 390 6.08 -8.90 -14.08
N ILE A 391 6.78 -7.81 -13.75
CA ILE A 391 7.59 -7.06 -14.72
C ILE A 391 8.64 -7.98 -15.35
N LYS A 392 9.35 -8.77 -14.54
CA LYS A 392 10.34 -9.74 -15.03
C LYS A 392 9.72 -10.72 -16.03
N ASN A 393 8.52 -11.23 -15.74
CA ASN A 393 7.84 -12.20 -16.60
C ASN A 393 7.32 -11.57 -17.91
N GLN A 394 6.90 -10.31 -17.88
CA GLN A 394 6.36 -9.61 -19.06
C GLN A 394 7.46 -9.08 -19.98
N THR A 395 8.53 -8.52 -19.39
CA THR A 395 9.55 -7.76 -20.13
C THR A 395 10.87 -8.51 -20.29
N GLY A 396 11.10 -9.57 -19.50
CA GLY A 396 12.41 -10.23 -19.39
C GLY A 396 13.46 -9.44 -18.61
N LYS A 397 13.14 -8.22 -18.14
CA LYS A 397 14.03 -7.37 -17.34
C LYS A 397 14.40 -8.07 -16.02
N LYS A 398 15.66 -7.93 -15.60
CA LYS A 398 16.14 -8.46 -14.30
C LYS A 398 16.23 -7.35 -13.27
N PHE A 399 16.20 -7.75 -12.00
CA PHE A 399 16.22 -6.83 -10.87
C PHE A 399 17.19 -7.32 -9.80
N VAL A 400 17.89 -6.37 -9.18
CA VAL A 400 18.62 -6.60 -7.93
C VAL A 400 18.11 -5.60 -6.92
N VAL A 401 17.53 -6.07 -5.81
CA VAL A 401 17.10 -5.18 -4.72
C VAL A 401 18.28 -4.93 -3.79
N ILE A 402 18.55 -3.66 -3.51
CA ILE A 402 19.52 -3.19 -2.53
C ILE A 402 18.74 -2.83 -1.27
N ASN A 403 18.85 -3.70 -0.27
CA ASN A 403 18.22 -3.52 1.02
C ASN A 403 19.13 -2.67 1.93
N LEU A 404 18.64 -1.50 2.32
CA LEU A 404 19.24 -0.65 3.35
C LEU A 404 18.42 -0.67 4.65
N GLU A 405 17.27 -1.35 4.64
CA GLU A 405 16.32 -1.41 5.74
C GLU A 405 16.46 -2.71 6.53
N GLU A 406 15.68 -2.83 7.60
CA GLU A 406 15.66 -4.04 8.44
C GLU A 406 15.35 -5.31 7.64
N PHE A 407 15.88 -6.46 8.11
CA PHE A 407 15.80 -7.74 7.40
C PHE A 407 14.37 -8.18 7.04
N ARG A 408 13.36 -7.69 7.76
CA ARG A 408 11.95 -7.94 7.47
C ARG A 408 11.55 -7.48 6.06
N VAL A 409 12.03 -6.32 5.62
CA VAL A 409 11.72 -5.76 4.29
C VAL A 409 12.22 -6.67 3.18
N ALA A 410 13.48 -7.12 3.28
CA ALA A 410 14.06 -8.11 2.38
C ALA A 410 13.27 -9.42 2.40
N LYS A 411 12.93 -9.93 3.60
CA LYS A 411 12.16 -11.18 3.77
C LYS A 411 10.80 -11.15 3.07
N ARG A 412 10.03 -10.07 3.23
CA ARG A 412 8.70 -9.94 2.64
C ARG A 412 8.75 -9.75 1.14
N THR A 413 9.67 -8.90 0.65
CA THR A 413 9.86 -8.68 -0.78
C THR A 413 10.28 -9.98 -1.49
N TYR A 414 11.22 -10.72 -0.90
CA TYR A 414 11.67 -12.02 -1.39
C TYR A 414 10.53 -13.05 -1.44
N PHE A 415 9.75 -13.15 -0.35
CA PHE A 415 8.57 -14.03 -0.29
C PHE A 415 7.55 -13.67 -1.37
N GLY A 416 7.26 -12.37 -1.56
CA GLY A 416 6.37 -11.86 -2.61
C GLY A 416 6.80 -12.26 -4.02
N ALA A 417 8.10 -12.23 -4.29
CA ALA A 417 8.68 -12.61 -5.58
C ALA A 417 8.78 -14.13 -5.80
N ASP A 418 8.18 -14.96 -4.94
CA ASP A 418 8.34 -16.42 -4.92
C ASP A 418 9.81 -16.82 -4.96
N GLU A 419 10.61 -16.15 -4.14
CA GLU A 419 12.02 -16.47 -3.95
C GLU A 419 12.92 -16.23 -5.19
N ASN A 420 12.37 -15.61 -6.23
CA ASN A 420 13.04 -15.42 -7.52
C ASN A 420 13.54 -13.97 -7.71
N LEU A 421 14.14 -13.40 -6.68
CA LEU A 421 14.64 -12.02 -6.67
C LEU A 421 15.91 -11.92 -5.81
N PRO A 422 17.07 -11.56 -6.37
CA PRO A 422 18.27 -11.34 -5.58
C PRO A 422 18.12 -10.04 -4.77
N ILE A 423 18.29 -10.16 -3.45
CA ILE A 423 18.27 -9.02 -2.52
C ILE A 423 19.59 -8.97 -1.77
N ILE A 424 20.36 -7.90 -1.97
CA ILE A 424 21.65 -7.67 -1.33
C ILE A 424 21.54 -6.62 -0.23
N THR A 425 22.32 -6.75 0.85
CA THR A 425 22.38 -5.81 1.96
C THR A 425 23.82 -5.34 2.14
N PRO A 426 24.23 -4.21 1.53
CA PRO A 426 25.62 -3.74 1.53
C PRO A 426 25.99 -2.93 2.79
N ILE A 427 25.34 -3.20 3.93
CA ILE A 427 25.55 -2.51 5.21
C ILE A 427 25.53 -3.51 6.37
N LYS A 428 26.35 -3.31 7.40
CA LYS A 428 26.38 -4.18 8.59
C LYS A 428 25.19 -3.91 9.52
N PRO A 429 24.78 -4.88 10.35
CA PRO A 429 23.71 -4.69 11.34
C PRO A 429 23.97 -3.50 12.28
N ARG A 430 25.22 -3.31 12.73
CA ARG A 430 25.61 -2.16 13.56
C ARG A 430 25.46 -0.81 12.85
N GLU A 431 25.63 -0.76 11.53
CA GLU A 431 25.45 0.48 10.75
C GLU A 431 23.96 0.79 10.60
N MET A 432 23.13 -0.24 10.43
CA MET A 432 21.67 -0.15 10.43
C MET A 432 21.11 0.31 11.78
N GLU A 433 21.59 -0.26 12.88
CA GLU A 433 21.27 0.19 14.24
C GLU A 433 21.68 1.64 14.52
N LYS A 434 22.78 2.12 13.90
CA LYS A 434 23.21 3.53 14.02
C LYS A 434 22.24 4.44 13.27
N TYR A 435 21.83 4.07 12.07
CA TYR A 435 20.84 4.82 11.29
C TYR A 435 19.53 4.99 12.07
N TYR A 436 18.92 3.90 12.56
CA TYR A 436 17.65 4.00 13.29
C TYR A 436 17.76 4.77 14.60
N ARG A 437 18.90 4.73 15.29
CA ARG A 437 19.14 5.59 16.46
C ARG A 437 19.18 7.07 16.10
N TRP A 438 19.93 7.42 15.06
CA TRP A 438 20.04 8.79 14.57
C TRP A 438 18.72 9.32 14.01
N GLU A 439 17.99 8.52 13.23
CA GLU A 439 16.63 8.85 12.77
C GLU A 439 15.73 9.16 13.96
N ASN A 440 15.72 8.29 14.98
CA ASN A 440 14.92 8.48 16.18
C ASN A 440 15.26 9.78 16.93
N GLU A 441 16.53 10.20 16.96
CA GLU A 441 16.94 11.48 17.56
C GLU A 441 16.43 12.68 16.77
N ILE A 442 16.48 12.62 15.44
CA ILE A 442 15.90 13.65 14.56
C ILE A 442 14.38 13.74 14.80
N GLN A 443 13.69 12.60 14.81
CA GLN A 443 12.24 12.56 15.02
C GLN A 443 11.84 13.11 16.38
N LYS A 444 12.58 12.78 17.46
CA LYS A 444 12.34 13.35 18.80
C LYS A 444 12.51 14.87 18.81
N THR A 445 13.54 15.38 18.16
CA THR A 445 13.80 16.83 18.08
C THR A 445 12.68 17.55 17.35
N ARG A 446 12.19 16.97 16.24
CA ARG A 446 11.03 17.50 15.49
C ARG A 446 9.76 17.50 16.32
N MET A 447 9.49 16.42 17.06
CA MET A 447 8.32 16.33 17.94
C MET A 447 8.34 17.34 19.09
N GLN A 448 9.50 17.79 19.55
CA GLN A 448 9.62 18.84 20.58
C GLN A 448 9.42 20.25 20.04
N ALA A 449 9.61 20.45 18.74
CA ALA A 449 9.44 21.74 18.08
C ALA A 449 7.98 22.00 17.63
N LEU A 450 7.14 20.97 17.66
CA LEU A 450 5.70 21.00 17.40
C LEU A 450 4.93 21.11 18.71
#